data_AF-A0A6M4PBM9-F1
#
_entry.id   AF-A0A6M4PBM9-F1
#
_cell.length_a   1.000
_cell.length_b   1.000
_cell.length_c   1.000
_cell.angle_alpha   90.00
_cell.angle_beta   90.00
_cell.angle_gamma   90.00
#
_symmetry.space_group_name_H-M   'P 1'
#
loop_
_entity.id
_entity.type
_entity.pdbx_description
1 polymer ?
#
loop_
_entity_poly.entity_id
_entity_poly.type
_entity_poly.pdbx_seq_one_letter_code
_entity_poly.pdbx_strand_id
1 'polypeptide(L)'
;MLQITGKIINVFTNEAGKSKDGTEFAARHKVQLMGERVLANGDKQMDLMDLTIQDVSDWDGLQGEEISIDVGAFAPSKGNIIYFVSKGSLPQLAGSSL
;
A
#
# COMPACT_ATOMS: atom_id res chain seq x y z
N MET A 1 -8.51 5.31 -11.79
CA MET A 1 -8.05 4.26 -10.86
C MET A 1 -6.56 4.13 -11.08
N LEU A 2 -5.76 4.13 -10.02
CA LEU A 2 -4.30 4.02 -10.12
C LEU A 2 -3.96 2.56 -9.87
N GLN A 3 -3.40 1.89 -10.87
CA GLN A 3 -2.88 0.54 -10.69
C GLN A 3 -1.44 0.64 -10.20
N ILE A 4 -1.13 -0.06 -9.11
CA ILE A 4 0.22 -0.14 -8.56
C ILE A 4 0.68 -1.58 -8.63
N THR A 5 1.86 -1.75 -9.21
CA THR A 5 2.56 -3.03 -9.23
C THR A 5 3.78 -2.92 -8.34
N GLY A 6 3.96 -3.90 -7.45
CA GLY A 6 5.11 -3.92 -6.55
C GLY A 6 5.17 -5.20 -5.74
N LYS A 7 6.30 -5.38 -5.07
CA LYS A 7 6.53 -6.52 -4.19
C LYS A 7 5.99 -6.24 -2.80
N ILE A 8 5.19 -7.13 -2.24
CA ILE A 8 4.76 -7.00 -0.84
C ILE A 8 5.96 -7.25 0.06
N ILE A 9 6.36 -6.24 0.81
CA ILE A 9 7.48 -6.34 1.75
C ILE A 9 6.98 -6.71 3.13
N ASN A 10 5.87 -6.13 3.56
CA ASN A 10 5.35 -6.33 4.90
C ASN A 10 3.84 -6.05 4.97
N VAL A 11 3.15 -6.74 5.87
CA VAL A 11 1.73 -6.48 6.20
C VAL A 11 1.67 -6.25 7.71
N PHE A 12 1.19 -5.08 8.12
CA PHE A 12 1.18 -4.69 9.53
C PHE A 12 -0.10 -3.96 9.91
N THR A 13 -0.45 -4.03 11.19
CA THR A 13 -1.63 -3.36 11.73
C THR A 13 -1.17 -2.26 12.66
N ASN A 14 -1.57 -1.03 12.38
CA ASN A 14 -1.45 0.05 13.36
C ASN A 14 -2.61 -0.05 14.34
N GLU A 15 -2.29 -0.34 15.60
CA GLU A 15 -3.28 -0.41 16.67
C GLU A 15 -3.99 0.94 16.87
N ALA A 16 -5.27 0.87 17.23
CA ALA A 16 -6.04 2.03 17.61
C ALA A 16 -5.42 2.64 18.86
N GLY A 17 -5.32 3.96 18.91
CA GLY A 17 -4.70 4.63 20.03
C GLY A 17 -5.20 6.04 20.18
N LYS A 18 -4.76 6.69 21.25
CA LYS A 18 -5.06 8.09 21.50
C LYS A 18 -3.78 8.89 21.29
N SER A 19 -3.84 9.87 20.40
CA SER A 19 -2.73 10.81 20.22
C SER A 19 -2.54 11.61 21.50
N LYS A 20 -1.34 12.19 21.68
CA LYS A 20 -1.02 13.04 22.83
C LYS A 20 -1.99 14.21 22.97
N ASP A 21 -2.55 14.67 21.86
CA ASP A 21 -3.59 15.71 21.75
C ASP A 21 -5.02 15.22 22.04
N GLY A 22 -5.20 13.96 22.45
CA GLY A 22 -6.50 13.40 22.82
C GLY A 22 -7.35 12.90 21.65
N THR A 23 -6.87 13.01 20.40
CA THR A 23 -7.55 12.47 19.22
C THR A 23 -7.43 10.95 19.18
N GLU A 24 -8.55 10.24 19.24
CA GLU A 24 -8.62 8.79 19.04
C GLU A 24 -8.44 8.49 17.55
N PHE A 25 -7.45 7.66 17.22
CA PHE A 25 -7.27 7.13 15.87
C PHE A 25 -7.64 5.65 15.87
N ALA A 26 -8.51 5.27 14.93
CA ALA A 26 -8.91 3.89 14.73
C ALA A 26 -7.73 3.02 14.27
N ALA A 27 -7.81 1.73 14.58
CA ALA A 27 -6.86 0.75 14.08
C ALA A 27 -6.94 0.72 12.55
N ARG A 28 -5.79 0.69 11.89
CA ARG A 28 -5.72 0.62 10.43
C ARG A 28 -4.74 -0.45 10.02
N HIS A 29 -5.19 -1.33 9.14
CA HIS A 29 -4.32 -2.31 8.51
C HIS A 29 -3.60 -1.65 7.34
N LYS A 30 -2.31 -1.97 7.20
CA LYS A 30 -1.45 -1.43 6.17
C LYS A 30 -0.64 -2.56 5.53
N VAL A 31 -0.43 -2.45 4.23
CA VAL A 31 0.53 -3.26 3.50
C VAL A 31 1.58 -2.36 2.88
N GLN A 32 2.84 -2.72 3.05
CA GLN A 32 3.98 -2.03 2.49
C GLN A 32 4.38 -2.71 1.19
N LEU A 33 4.28 -1.99 0.09
CA LEU A 33 4.72 -2.43 -1.23
C LEU A 33 5.99 -1.71 -1.65
N MET A 34 6.88 -2.43 -2.31
CA MET A 34 8.08 -1.89 -2.93
C MET A 34 7.86 -1.81 -4.43
N GLY A 35 7.82 -0.59 -4.95
CA GLY A 35 7.72 -0.30 -6.37
C GLY A 35 9.03 0.28 -6.91
N GLU A 36 9.21 0.22 -8.22
CA GLU A 36 10.31 0.90 -8.91
C GLU A 36 9.82 2.27 -9.40
N ARG A 37 10.49 3.34 -8.98
CA ARG A 37 10.30 4.70 -9.50
C ARG A 37 11.46 5.05 -10.41
N VAL A 38 11.16 5.32 -11.68
CA VAL A 38 12.15 5.86 -12.61
C VAL A 38 12.35 7.34 -12.31
N LEU A 39 13.59 7.69 -11.97
CA LEU A 39 14.01 9.06 -11.75
C LEU A 39 14.23 9.77 -13.09
N ALA A 40 14.19 11.11 -13.06
CA ALA A 40 14.35 11.93 -14.27
C ALA A 40 15.72 11.75 -14.96
N ASN A 41 16.70 11.21 -14.23
CA ASN A 41 18.04 10.87 -14.74
C ASN A 41 18.11 9.45 -15.35
N GLY A 42 17.02 8.67 -15.33
CA GLY A 42 16.97 7.30 -15.82
C GLY A 42 17.31 6.23 -14.78
N ASP A 43 17.73 6.60 -13.57
CA ASP A 43 17.97 5.64 -12.49
C ASP A 43 16.65 5.07 -11.95
N LYS A 44 16.71 3.81 -11.53
CA LYS A 44 15.60 3.18 -10.81
C LYS A 44 15.82 3.33 -9.31
N GLN A 45 14.90 4.03 -8.66
CA GLN A 45 14.85 4.09 -7.21
C GLN A 45 13.73 3.19 -6.71
N MET A 46 14.05 2.32 -5.76
CA MET A 46 13.03 1.55 -5.07
C MET A 46 12.29 2.47 -4.10
N ASP A 47 10.98 2.56 -4.26
CA ASP A 47 10.09 3.36 -3.42
C ASP A 47 9.23 2.42 -2.59
N LEU A 48 9.16 2.68 -1.28
CA LEU A 48 8.31 1.93 -0.36
C LEU A 48 7.03 2.72 -0.13
N MET A 49 5.89 2.08 -0.40
CA MET A 49 4.59 2.70 -0.33
C MET A 49 3.67 1.93 0.61
N ASP A 50 3.07 2.63 1.56
CA ASP A 50 2.10 2.08 2.48
C ASP A 50 0.68 2.22 1.90
N LEU A 51 0.02 1.09 1.66
CA LEU A 51 -1.40 1.05 1.31
C LEU A 51 -2.24 0.76 2.54
N THR A 52 -3.27 1.59 2.76
CA THR A 52 -4.27 1.28 3.78
C THR A 52 -5.26 0.25 3.24
N ILE A 53 -5.40 -0.86 3.96
CA ILE A 53 -6.29 -1.98 3.63
C ILE A 53 -7.34 -2.17 4.72
N GLN A 54 -8.44 -2.84 4.38
CA GLN A 54 -9.53 -3.12 5.33
C GLN A 54 -9.32 -4.46 6.03
N ASP A 55 -8.82 -5.46 5.30
CA ASP A 55 -8.60 -6.81 5.82
C ASP A 55 -7.19 -7.26 5.43
N VAL A 56 -6.44 -7.79 6.40
CA VAL A 56 -5.11 -8.36 6.18
C VAL A 56 -5.17 -9.77 5.60
N SER A 57 -6.31 -10.46 5.74
CA SER A 57 -6.50 -11.85 5.32
C SER A 57 -6.35 -12.02 3.81
N ASP A 58 -6.74 -11.01 3.02
CA ASP A 58 -6.56 -10.99 1.56
C ASP A 58 -5.07 -10.88 1.14
N TRP A 59 -4.19 -10.55 2.09
CA TRP A 59 -2.76 -10.31 1.87
C TRP A 59 -1.87 -11.32 2.59
N ASP A 60 -2.48 -12.18 3.42
CA ASP A 60 -1.77 -13.23 4.14
C ASP A 60 -1.18 -14.24 3.15
N GLY A 61 0.10 -14.57 3.32
CA GLY A 61 0.83 -15.47 2.41
C GLY A 61 1.27 -14.84 1.06
N LEU A 62 0.92 -13.59 0.77
CA LEU A 62 1.42 -12.87 -0.40
C LEU A 62 2.71 -12.06 -0.12
N GLN A 63 3.22 -12.11 1.11
CA GLN A 63 4.45 -11.43 1.47
C GLN A 63 5.63 -12.02 0.69
N GLY A 64 6.34 -11.15 -0.02
CA GLY A 64 7.42 -11.54 -0.92
C GLY A 64 6.99 -11.78 -2.37
N GLU A 65 5.68 -11.79 -2.65
CA GLU A 65 5.17 -11.89 -4.02
C GLU A 65 5.06 -10.50 -4.67
N GLU A 66 5.19 -10.48 -6.00
CA GLU A 66 4.91 -9.30 -6.81
C GLU A 66 3.43 -9.29 -7.19
N ILE A 67 2.73 -8.23 -6.79
CA ILE A 67 1.29 -8.08 -7.05
C ILE A 67 1.01 -6.78 -7.78
N SER A 68 -0.13 -6.76 -8.46
CA SER A 68 -0.75 -5.61 -9.08
C SER A 68 -2.12 -5.40 -8.45
N ILE A 69 -2.40 -4.17 -8.02
CA ILE A 69 -3.67 -3.82 -7.40
C ILE A 69 -4.12 -2.42 -7.77
N ASP A 70 -5.43 -2.26 -7.93
CA ASP A 70 -6.08 -0.96 -8.07
C ASP A 70 -6.19 -0.26 -6.72
N VAL A 71 -5.60 0.92 -6.63
CA VAL A 71 -5.65 1.79 -5.45
C VAL A 71 -6.32 3.11 -5.76
N GLY A 72 -6.97 3.65 -4.73
CA GLY A 72 -7.29 5.06 -4.63
C GLY A 72 -6.12 5.83 -4.03
N ALA A 73 -5.91 7.05 -4.49
CA ALA A 73 -4.97 7.99 -3.88
C ALA A 73 -5.71 9.28 -3.57
N PHE A 74 -5.59 9.79 -2.34
CA PHE A 74 -6.06 11.12 -1.99
C PHE A 74 -4.95 11.92 -1.33
N ALA A 75 -4.83 13.19 -1.70
CA ALA A 75 -3.83 14.09 -1.15
C ALA A 75 -4.51 15.11 -0.23
N PRO A 76 -4.62 14.85 1.09
CA PRO A 76 -5.24 15.82 2.01
C PRO A 76 -4.41 17.10 2.17
N SER A 77 -3.12 17.07 1.83
CA SER A 77 -2.20 18.20 1.92
C SER A 77 -1.11 18.09 0.86
N LYS A 78 -0.55 19.22 0.46
CA LYS A 78 0.47 19.27 -0.60
C LYS A 78 1.69 18.44 -0.20
N GLY A 79 1.97 17.36 -0.94
CA GLY A 79 3.09 16.45 -0.68
C GLY A 79 2.80 15.26 0.25
N ASN A 80 1.58 15.13 0.77
CA ASN A 80 1.16 13.94 1.53
C ASN A 80 0.07 13.23 0.73
N ILE A 81 0.42 12.11 0.09
CA ILE A 81 -0.51 11.28 -0.68
C ILE A 81 -0.81 10.04 0.15
N ILE A 82 -2.08 9.81 0.45
CA ILE A 82 -2.55 8.64 1.15
C ILE A 82 -3.16 7.70 0.12
N TYR A 83 -2.60 6.49 0.06
CA TYR A 83 -3.08 5.43 -0.81
C TYR A 83 -3.95 4.46 -0.01
N PHE A 84 -5.08 4.08 -0.58
CA PHE A 84 -6.03 3.16 0.03
C PHE A 84 -6.54 2.16 -1.00
N VAL A 85 -6.79 0.94 -0.54
CA VAL A 85 -7.38 -0.11 -1.35
C VAL A 85 -8.90 -0.04 -1.20
N SER A 86 -9.62 -0.03 -2.32
CA SER A 86 -11.07 0.00 -2.31
C SER A 86 -11.63 -1.32 -1.77
N LYS A 87 -12.81 -1.27 -1.14
CA LYS A 87 -13.46 -2.46 -0.60
C LYS A 87 -13.75 -3.44 -1.76
N GLY A 88 -13.17 -4.64 -1.69
CA GLY A 88 -13.31 -5.67 -2.73
C GLY A 88 -12.23 -5.66 -3.80
N SER A 89 -11.28 -4.72 -3.77
CA SER A 89 -10.07 -4.81 -4.61
C SER A 89 -9.11 -5.83 -4.00
N LEU A 90 -8.88 -6.93 -4.72
CA LEU A 90 -7.97 -7.99 -4.32
C LEU A 90 -6.63 -7.84 -5.04
N PRO A 91 -5.50 -8.05 -4.37
CA PRO A 91 -4.20 -8.11 -5.04
C PRO A 91 -4.20 -9.23 -6.09
N GLN A 92 -3.70 -8.92 -7.28
CA GLN A 92 -3.51 -9.89 -8.36
C GLN A 92 -2.02 -10.18 -8.49
N LEU A 93 -1.59 -11.44 -8.53
CA LEU A 93 -0.19 -11.77 -8.76
C LEU A 93 0.25 -11.20 -10.12
N ALA A 94 1.29 -10.37 -10.13
CA ALA A 94 1.78 -9.69 -11.33
C ALA A 94 2.55 -10.63 -12.28
N GLY A 95 2.65 -11.91 -11.95
CA GLY A 95 3.50 -12.90 -12.61
C GLY A 95 2.76 -14.11 -13.21
N SER A 96 1.55 -13.95 -13.74
CA SER A 96 1.00 -14.96 -14.67
C SER A 96 1.24 -14.51 -16.12
N SER A 97 2.51 -14.36 -16.50
CA SER A 97 2.89 -14.49 -17.91
C SER A 97 2.86 -15.97 -18.26
N LEU A 98 1.76 -16.42 -18.88
CA LEU A 98 1.78 -17.58 -19.78
C LEU A 98 2.07 -17.10 -21.19
#